data_AF-A0A661KTX1-F1
#
_entry.id   AF-A0A661KTX1-F1
#
_cell.length_a   1.000
_cell.length_b   1.000
_cell.length_c   1.000
_cell.angle_alpha   90.00
_cell.angle_beta   90.00
_cell.angle_gamma   90.00
#
_symmetry.space_group_name_H-M   'P 1'
#
loop_
_entity.id
_entity.type
_entity.pdbx_description
1 polymer ?
#
loop_
_entity_poly.entity_id
_entity_poly.type
_entity_poly.pdbx_seq_one_letter_code
_entity_poly.pdbx_strand_id
1 'polypeptide(L)' 'MAKCGDCAYFQVEPVDPMYGVCTVEAKDSSAEDSASGTQIFTVKGKRVGRRDEACDKFKDRKEMSREERLRRGI' A
#
# COMPACT_ATOMS: atom_id res chain seq x y z
N MET A 1 -7.54 4.02 18.22
CA MET A 1 -7.83 4.09 16.77
C MET A 1 -6.86 3.19 16.01
N ALA A 2 -7.32 2.54 14.94
CA ALA A 2 -6.46 1.80 14.03
C ALA A 2 -5.49 2.75 13.31
N LYS A 3 -4.29 2.28 12.95
CA LYS A 3 -3.26 3.07 12.28
C LYS A 3 -3.06 2.63 10.84
N CYS A 4 -2.65 3.56 9.98
CA CYS A 4 -2.32 3.25 8.58
C CYS A 4 -1.28 2.14 8.47
N GLY A 5 -0.30 2.09 9.37
CA GLY A 5 0.73 1.05 9.40
C GLY A 5 0.22 -0.39 9.60
N ASP A 6 -0.97 -0.55 10.19
CA ASP A 6 -1.60 -1.86 10.42
C ASP A 6 -2.52 -2.27 9.26
N CYS A 7 -2.71 -1.38 8.28
CA CYS A 7 -3.59 -1.59 7.16
C CYS A 7 -2.97 -2.56 6.14
N ALA A 8 -3.79 -3.47 5.62
CA ALA A 8 -3.44 -4.41 4.56
C ALA A 8 -2.95 -3.74 3.27
N TYR A 9 -3.38 -2.49 3.04
CA TYR A 9 -3.03 -1.71 1.87
C TYR A 9 -1.80 -0.82 2.05
N PHE A 10 -1.25 -0.75 3.27
CA PHE A 10 -0.05 0.03 3.56
C PHE A 10 1.20 -0.77 3.16
N GLN A 11 2.03 -0.14 2.34
CA GLN A 11 3.36 -0.62 1.98
C GLN A 11 4.40 0.35 2.54
N VAL A 12 5.36 -0.15 3.32
CA VAL A 12 6.40 0.71 3.92
C VAL A 12 7.35 1.22 2.84
N GLU A 13 7.75 2.48 2.93
CA GLU A 13 8.79 3.02 2.03
C GLU A 13 10.16 2.44 2.43
N PRO A 14 10.99 2.00 1.47
CA PRO A 14 12.31 1.43 1.77
C PRO A 14 13.29 2.48 2.31
N VAL A 15 13.06 3.77 2.00
CA VAL A 15 13.94 4.88 2.40
C VAL A 15 13.60 5.41 3.79
N ASP A 16 12.32 5.39 4.18
CA ASP A 16 11.89 5.88 5.50
C ASP A 16 10.74 5.01 6.06
N PRO A 17 11.00 4.22 7.13
CA PRO A 17 10.00 3.32 7.71
C PRO A 17 8.90 4.04 8.50
N MET A 18 9.01 5.36 8.69
CA MET A 18 7.95 6.19 9.28
C MET A 18 6.83 6.49 8.30
N TYR A 19 7.10 6.37 7.00
CA TYR A 19 6.14 6.61 5.92
C TYR A 19 5.93 5.36 5.08
N GLY A 20 4.86 5.38 4.32
CA GLY A 20 4.50 4.32 3.40
C GLY A 20 3.56 4.81 2.34
N VAL A 21 3.20 3.91 1.44
CA VAL A 21 2.26 4.15 0.36
C VAL A 21 0.97 3.39 0.65
N CYS A 22 -0.16 4.10 0.64
CA CYS A 22 -1.48 3.52 0.68
C CYS A 22 -1.90 3.09 -0.73
N THR A 23 -2.10 1.79 -0.92
CA THR A 23 -2.44 1.18 -2.22
C THR A 23 -3.95 0.93 -2.40
N VAL A 24 -4.80 1.44 -1.50
CA VAL A 24 -6.28 1.30 -1.59
C VAL A 24 -6.79 1.75 -2.96
N GLU A 25 -6.30 2.89 -3.44
CA GLU A 25 -6.78 3.54 -4.67
C GLU A 25 -5.94 3.17 -5.91
N ALA A 26 -4.84 2.43 -5.74
CA ALA A 26 -4.03 1.95 -6.86
C ALA A 26 -4.73 0.88 -7.71
N LYS A 27 -5.84 0.32 -7.23
CA LYS A 27 -6.63 -0.66 -7.99
C LYS A 27 -7.37 -0.07 -9.21
N ASP A 28 -7.53 1.25 -9.30
CA ASP A 28 -8.27 1.91 -10.40
C ASP A 28 -7.36 2.55 -11.47
N SER A 29 -6.04 2.55 -11.29
CA SER A 29 -5.11 3.00 -12.33
C SER A 29 -4.82 1.86 -13.32
N SER A 30 -5.80 1.58 -14.16
CA SER A 30 -5.70 0.72 -15.34
C SER A 30 -4.45 1.05 -16.18
N ALA A 31 -3.66 0.02 -16.44
CA ALA A 31 -3.07 -0.36 -17.73
C ALA A 31 -2.31 0.63 -18.65
N GLU A 32 -2.15 1.93 -18.35
CA GLU A 32 -1.68 2.91 -19.37
C GLU A 32 -0.29 3.52 -19.14
N ASP A 33 0.47 3.11 -18.12
CA ASP A 33 1.79 3.72 -17.82
C ASP A 33 2.98 2.76 -17.93
N SER A 34 2.84 1.69 -18.71
CA SER A 34 3.95 0.74 -18.98
C SER A 34 4.96 1.26 -20.02
N ALA A 35 5.11 2.58 -20.19
CA ALA A 35 5.93 3.21 -21.22
C ALA A 35 7.02 4.13 -20.65
N SER A 36 7.87 3.63 -19.76
CA SER A 36 9.24 4.13 -19.64
C SER A 36 10.11 3.13 -18.90
N GLY A 37 11.14 2.64 -19.59
CA GLY A 37 12.11 1.65 -19.12
C GLY A 37 13.03 2.15 -18.01
N THR A 38 12.46 2.50 -16.86
CA THR A 38 13.20 2.69 -15.61
C THR A 38 12.37 2.04 -14.50
N GLN A 39 12.62 0.76 -14.24
CA GLN A 39 12.02 0.03 -13.11
C GLN A 39 12.61 0.56 -11.79
N ILE A 40 12.22 1.77 -11.41
CA ILE A 40 12.16 2.16 -10.01
C ILE A 40 10.75 1.75 -9.59
N PHE A 41 10.62 1.03 -8.49
CA PHE A 41 9.35 0.53 -7.97
C PHE A 41 8.39 1.70 -7.67
N THR A 42 7.70 2.20 -8.69
CA THR A 42 6.68 3.24 -8.52
C THR A 42 5.45 2.56 -7.97
N VAL A 43 5.42 2.36 -6.65
CA VAL A 43 4.19 1.98 -5.96
C VAL A 43 3.23 3.15 -6.14
N LYS A 44 2.34 3.05 -7.13
CA LYS A 44 1.26 4.03 -7.32
C LYS A 44 0.42 4.02 -6.04
N GLY A 45 0.19 5.18 -5.44
CA GLY A 45 -0.59 5.32 -4.22
C GLY A 45 -0.29 6.60 -3.46
N LYS A 46 -1.09 6.89 -2.43
CA LYS A 46 -0.93 8.10 -1.61
C LYS A 46 0.11 7.85 -0.52
N ARG A 47 1.11 8.72 -0.39
CA ARG A 47 2.06 8.70 0.73
C ARG A 47 1.32 9.02 2.04
N VAL A 48 1.45 8.17 3.03
CA VAL A 48 0.81 8.30 4.35
C VAL A 48 1.82 7.96 5.45
N GLY A 49 1.66 8.57 6.62
CA GLY A 49 2.44 8.25 7.80
C GLY A 49 2.01 6.91 8.39
N ARG A 50 2.97 6.11 8.86
CA ARG A 50 2.70 4.82 9.52
C ARG A 50 1.82 4.97 10.76
N ARG A 51 1.95 6.10 11.48
CA ARG A 51 1.22 6.41 12.72
C ARG A 51 -0.04 7.25 12.50
N ASP A 52 -0.37 7.57 11.25
CA ASP A 52 -1.60 8.28 10.92
C ASP A 52 -2.81 7.42 11.25
N GLU A 53 -3.92 8.08 11.59
CA GLU A 53 -5.18 7.38 11.85
C GLU A 53 -5.71 6.77 10.55
N ALA A 54 -6.19 5.52 10.66
CA ALA A 54 -6.73 4.81 9.52
C ALA A 54 -8.06 5.41 9.05
N CYS A 55 -8.30 5.40 7.74
CA CYS A 55 -9.56 5.81 7.15
C CYS A 55 -10.63 4.72 7.22
N ASP A 56 -11.82 5.04 6.75
CA ASP A 56 -13.00 4.16 6.58
C ASP A 56 -12.73 2.92 5.70
N LYS A 57 -11.74 2.97 4.81
CA LYS A 57 -11.31 1.83 3.97
C LYS A 57 -10.28 0.92 4.64
N PHE A 58 -10.06 1.07 5.95
CA PHE A 58 -9.12 0.24 6.71
C PHE A 58 -9.49 -1.24 6.62
N LYS A 59 -8.50 -2.07 6.27
CA LYS A 59 -8.59 -3.53 6.36
C LYS A 59 -7.40 -3.99 7.19
N ASP A 60 -7.63 -4.74 8.27
CA ASP A 60 -6.54 -5.22 9.09
C ASP A 60 -5.71 -6.25 8.30
N ARG A 61 -4.38 -6.09 8.31
CA ARG A 61 -3.47 -7.01 7.63
C ARG A 61 -3.60 -8.46 8.16
N LYS A 62 -4.00 -8.62 9.43
CA LYS A 62 -4.25 -9.93 10.07
C LYS A 62 -5.48 -10.63 9.51
N GLU A 63 -6.46 -9.88 9.05
CA GLU A 63 -7.70 -10.42 8.45
C GLU A 63 -7.54 -10.82 6.99
N MET A 64 -6.43 -10.45 6.34
CA MET A 64 -6.14 -10.93 4.99
C MET A 64 -5.91 -12.43 4.97
N SER A 65 -6.57 -13.11 4.04
CA SER A 65 -6.32 -14.53 3.79
C SER A 65 -4.88 -14.76 3.31
N ARG A 66 -4.37 -15.98 3.51
CA ARG A 66 -3.04 -16.37 3.02
C ARG A 66 -2.89 -16.15 1.51
N GLU A 67 -3.95 -16.38 0.73
CA GLU A 67 -3.97 -16.14 -0.71
C GLU A 67 -3.89 -14.65 -1.07
N GLU A 68 -4.57 -13.78 -0.32
CA GLU A 68 -4.49 -12.32 -0.52
C GLU A 68 -3.10 -11.77 -0.18
N ARG A 69 -2.43 -12.34 0.83
CA ARG A 69 -1.05 -11.97 1.20
C ARG A 69 -0.07 -12.35 0.09
N LEU A 70 -0.16 -13.59 -0.40
CA LEU A 70 0.65 -14.10 -1.51
C LEU A 70 0.48 -13.28 -2.79
N ARG A 71 -0.76 -12.94 -3.18
CA ARG A 71 -1.02 -12.09 -4.36
C ARG A 71 -0.42 -10.69 -4.26
N ARG A 72 -0.23 -10.18 -3.04
CA ARG A 72 0.31 -8.84 -2.79
C ARG A 72 1.81 -8.84 -2.51
N GLY A 73 2.46 -10.00 -2.49
CA GLY A 73 3.88 -10.13 -2.16
C GLY A 73 4.21 -9.70 -0.73
N ILE A 74 3.26 -9.85 0.21
CA ILE A 74 3.41 -9.56 1.65
C ILE A 74 3.53 -10.86 2.42
#